data_AF-A0A225DUT4-F1
#
_entry.id   AF-A0A225DUT4-F1
#
_cell.length_a   1.000
_cell.length_b   1.000
_cell.length_c   1.000
_cell.angle_alpha   90.00
_cell.angle_beta   90.00
_cell.angle_gamma   90.00
#
_symmetry.space_group_name_H-M   'P 1'
#
loop_
_entity.id
_entity.type
_entity.pdbx_description
1 polymer ?
#
loop_
_entity_poly.entity_id
_entity_poly.type
_entity_poly.pdbx_seq_one_letter_code
_entity_poly.pdbx_strand_id
1 'polypeptide(L)'
;MAPPTGGVNRVLHSAAAFQTARTWTRGQKTEYDRVYAYLRNRMGHMEYATYRRVGVPLGSVVTEAACKTVSTQRLRLSGMRWTKKAVQTILNLRVVLLSLTGVWVVV
;
A
#
# COMPACT_ATOMS: atom_id res chain seq x y z
N MET A 1 -18.56 6.30 -20.38
CA MET A 1 -17.61 6.63 -19.29
C MET A 1 -16.36 5.80 -19.54
N ALA A 2 -15.33 6.39 -20.15
CA ALA A 2 -14.11 5.64 -20.51
C ALA A 2 -13.39 5.21 -19.22
N PRO A 3 -12.87 3.97 -19.14
CA PRO A 3 -12.01 3.62 -18.01
C PRO A 3 -10.83 4.60 -18.01
N PRO A 4 -10.46 5.18 -16.85
CA PRO A 4 -9.25 5.97 -16.77
C PRO A 4 -8.12 5.11 -17.36
N THR A 5 -7.42 5.67 -18.34
CA THR A 5 -6.24 5.07 -18.96
C THR A 5 -5.11 5.06 -17.92
N GLY A 6 -5.27 4.21 -16.91
CA GLY A 6 -4.41 4.14 -15.73
C GLY A 6 -3.03 3.57 -16.06
N GLY A 7 -2.04 3.96 -15.28
CA GLY A 7 -0.65 3.50 -15.46
C GLY A 7 -0.52 1.98 -15.47
N VAL A 8 -1.38 1.26 -14.74
CA VAL A 8 -1.40 -0.21 -14.73
C VAL A 8 -1.74 -0.81 -16.09
N ASN A 9 -2.62 -0.19 -16.89
CA ASN A 9 -2.94 -0.68 -18.24
C ASN A 9 -1.71 -0.65 -19.14
N ARG A 10 -0.91 0.41 -19.07
CA ARG A 10 0.35 0.50 -19.81
C ARG A 10 1.32 -0.61 -19.38
N VAL A 11 1.44 -0.86 -18.08
CA VAL A 11 2.30 -1.94 -17.56
C VAL A 11 1.83 -3.30 -18.04
N LEU A 12 0.53 -3.59 -18.01
CA LEU A 12 -0.03 -4.86 -18.49
C LEU A 12 0.16 -5.04 -20.00
N HIS A 13 -0.04 -3.99 -20.78
CA HIS A 13 0.22 -4.02 -22.22
C HIS A 13 1.70 -4.31 -22.53
N SER A 14 2.62 -3.62 -21.85
CA SER A 14 4.06 -3.89 -21.99
C SER A 14 4.40 -5.32 -21.55
N ALA A 15 3.84 -5.79 -20.42
CA ALA A 15 4.06 -7.14 -19.92
C ALA A 15 3.60 -8.21 -20.93
N ALA A 16 2.43 -8.03 -21.54
CA ALA A 16 1.93 -8.92 -22.57
C ALA A 16 2.83 -8.96 -23.83
N ALA A 17 3.37 -7.81 -24.24
CA ALA A 17 4.35 -7.76 -25.33
C ALA A 17 5.67 -8.47 -24.97
N PHE A 18 6.14 -8.35 -23.72
CA PHE A 18 7.30 -9.10 -23.24
C PHE A 18 7.05 -10.60 -23.14
N GLN A 19 5.80 -11.02 -22.86
CA GLN A 19 5.43 -12.42 -22.79
C GLN A 19 5.64 -13.11 -24.15
N THR A 20 5.20 -12.48 -25.24
CA THR A 20 5.27 -13.05 -26.60
C THR A 20 6.68 -13.00 -27.17
N ALA A 21 7.50 -12.02 -26.77
CA ALA A 21 8.87 -11.85 -27.27
C ALA A 21 9.91 -12.74 -26.58
N ARG A 22 9.55 -13.52 -25.55
CA ARG A 22 10.49 -14.32 -24.75
C ARG A 22 10.15 -15.81 -24.75
N THR A 23 11.20 -16.63 -24.69
CA THR A 23 11.10 -18.05 -24.32
C THR A 23 11.26 -18.16 -22.80
N TRP A 24 10.32 -18.86 -22.16
CA TRP A 24 10.23 -18.91 -20.70
C TRP A 24 10.50 -20.32 -20.19
N THR A 25 11.23 -20.43 -19.07
CA THR A 25 11.20 -21.68 -18.28
C THR A 25 9.84 -21.81 -17.59
N ARG A 26 9.48 -23.04 -17.19
CA ARG A 26 8.20 -23.31 -16.51
C ARG A 26 8.00 -22.43 -15.28
N GLY A 27 9.03 -22.27 -14.44
CA GLY A 27 8.97 -21.46 -13.23
C GLY A 27 8.76 -19.97 -13.51
N GLN A 28 9.46 -19.42 -14.53
CA GLN A 28 9.31 -18.02 -14.88
C GLN A 28 7.93 -17.72 -15.48
N LYS A 29 7.38 -18.65 -16.28
CA LYS A 29 6.01 -18.52 -16.82
C LYS A 29 4.97 -18.51 -15.70
N THR A 30 5.09 -19.41 -14.73
CA THR A 30 4.20 -19.45 -13.56
C THR A 30 4.23 -18.14 -12.77
N GLU A 31 5.42 -17.59 -12.50
CA GLU A 31 5.54 -16.33 -11.75
C GLU A 31 5.02 -15.14 -12.57
N TYR A 32 5.28 -15.11 -13.88
CA TYR A 32 4.69 -14.11 -14.77
C TYR A 32 3.15 -14.15 -14.71
N ASP A 33 2.54 -15.31 -14.90
CA ASP A 33 1.09 -15.48 -14.91
C ASP A 33 0.49 -15.05 -13.56
N ARG A 34 1.17 -15.37 -12.45
CA ARG A 34 0.78 -14.94 -11.10
C ARG A 34 0.79 -13.41 -10.95
N VAL A 35 1.88 -12.76 -11.33
CA VAL A 35 2.03 -11.30 -11.20
C VAL A 35 1.06 -10.58 -12.14
N TYR A 36 0.94 -11.05 -13.39
CA TYR A 36 0.01 -10.49 -14.37
C TYR A 36 -1.44 -10.57 -13.87
N ALA A 37 -1.85 -11.74 -13.35
CA ALA A 37 -3.17 -11.93 -12.76
C ALA A 37 -3.39 -11.02 -11.54
N TYR A 38 -2.39 -10.87 -10.66
CA TYR A 38 -2.48 -9.97 -9.51
C TYR A 38 -2.71 -8.51 -9.94
N LEU A 39 -1.91 -8.01 -10.88
CA LEU A 39 -2.03 -6.66 -11.40
C LEU A 39 -3.40 -6.44 -12.07
N ARG A 40 -3.82 -7.38 -12.93
CA ARG A 40 -5.12 -7.35 -13.61
C ARG A 40 -6.30 -7.34 -12.63
N ASN A 41 -6.27 -8.22 -11.63
CA ASN A 41 -7.37 -8.33 -10.67
C ASN A 41 -7.47 -7.12 -9.74
N ARG A 42 -6.36 -6.40 -9.51
CA ARG A 42 -6.29 -5.24 -8.62
C ARG A 42 -6.21 -3.90 -9.34
N MET A 43 -6.44 -3.85 -10.65
CA MET A 43 -6.36 -2.61 -11.43
C MET A 43 -7.22 -1.49 -10.84
N GLY A 44 -8.43 -1.81 -10.33
CA GLY A 44 -9.32 -0.84 -9.71
C GLY A 44 -8.77 -0.18 -8.44
N HIS A 45 -7.72 -0.74 -7.83
CA HIS A 45 -7.02 -0.16 -6.68
C HIS A 45 -5.75 0.60 -7.08
N MET A 46 -5.37 0.61 -8.35
CA MET A 46 -4.12 1.21 -8.85
C MET A 46 -4.34 2.57 -9.52
N GLU A 47 -5.37 3.30 -9.08
CA GLU A 47 -5.68 4.67 -9.48
C GLU A 47 -4.72 5.70 -8.84
N TYR A 48 -3.41 5.42 -8.93
CA TYR A 48 -2.36 6.23 -8.31
C TYR A 48 -2.37 7.69 -8.77
N ALA A 49 -2.72 7.95 -10.03
CA ALA A 49 -2.83 9.31 -10.55
C ALA A 49 -3.93 10.10 -9.81
N THR A 50 -5.07 9.45 -9.57
CA THR A 50 -6.20 10.03 -8.82
C THR A 50 -5.81 10.25 -7.37
N TYR A 51 -5.24 9.24 -6.70
CA TYR A 51 -4.78 9.36 -5.31
C TYR A 51 -3.71 10.43 -5.12
N ARG A 52 -2.79 10.58 -6.08
CA ARG A 52 -1.78 11.64 -6.04
C ARG A 52 -2.41 13.03 -6.18
N ARG A 53 -3.45 13.19 -7.02
CA ARG A 53 -4.16 14.47 -7.19
C ARG A 53 -4.91 14.91 -5.93
N VAL A 54 -5.46 13.97 -5.17
CA VAL A 54 -6.13 14.26 -3.89
C VAL A 54 -5.16 14.32 -2.70
N GLY A 55 -3.85 14.30 -2.95
CA GLY A 55 -2.84 14.43 -1.90
C GLY A 55 -2.73 13.23 -0.97
N VAL A 56 -3.17 12.03 -1.39
CA VAL A 56 -3.01 10.83 -0.56
C VAL A 56 -1.52 10.50 -0.43
N PRO A 57 -1.00 10.26 0.79
CA PRO A 57 0.37 9.81 0.99
C PRO A 57 0.55 8.39 0.44
N LEU A 58 1.03 8.29 -0.79
CA LEU A 58 1.22 7.03 -1.54
C LEU A 58 2.53 6.28 -1.19
N GLY A 59 3.37 6.84 -0.31
CA GLY A 59 4.66 6.25 0.06
C GLY A 59 4.54 5.12 1.09
N SER A 60 5.19 3.98 0.80
CA SER A 60 5.31 2.88 1.77
C SER A 60 6.05 3.30 3.04
N VAL A 61 7.06 4.15 2.93
CA VAL A 61 7.84 4.64 4.08
C VAL A 61 6.98 5.43 5.05
N VAL A 62 6.15 6.34 4.54
CA VAL A 62 5.27 7.17 5.38
C VAL A 62 4.23 6.30 6.10
N THR A 63 3.65 5.33 5.39
CA THR A 63 2.66 4.41 5.97
C THR A 63 3.29 3.45 6.99
N GLU A 64 4.49 2.93 6.74
CA GLU A 64 5.22 2.08 7.69
C GLU A 64 5.66 2.88 8.93
N ALA A 65 6.20 4.09 8.74
CA ALA A 65 6.54 5.00 9.83
C ALA A 65 5.31 5.32 10.68
N ALA A 66 4.14 5.54 10.07
CA ALA A 66 2.88 5.71 10.78
C ALA A 66 2.49 4.49 11.59
N CYS A 67 2.52 3.30 10.99
CA CYS A 67 2.21 2.07 11.71
C CYS A 67 3.14 1.88 12.92
N LYS A 68 4.43 2.12 12.74
CA LYS A 68 5.43 2.00 13.80
C LYS A 68 5.19 3.00 14.93
N THR A 69 4.97 4.26 14.60
CA THR A 69 4.83 5.35 15.57
C THR A 69 3.48 5.31 16.29
N VAL A 70 2.38 5.09 15.56
CA VAL A 70 1.04 5.06 16.16
C VAL A 70 0.84 3.81 17.01
N SER A 71 1.26 2.63 16.53
CA SER A 71 0.95 1.36 17.20
C SER A 71 2.16 0.75 17.91
N THR A 72 3.22 0.41 17.18
CA THR A 72 4.29 -0.50 17.65
C THR A 72 5.06 0.08 18.83
N GLN A 73 5.44 1.36 18.76
CA GLN A 73 6.19 2.03 19.82
C GLN A 73 5.51 1.98 21.19
N ARG A 74 4.17 1.86 21.23
CA ARG A 74 3.41 1.79 22.48
C ARG A 74 2.92 0.40 22.83
N LEU A 75 2.49 -0.37 21.84
CA LEU A 75 1.75 -1.61 22.09
C LEU A 75 2.65 -2.86 22.16
N ARG A 76 3.89 -2.79 21.66
CA ARG A 76 4.82 -3.92 21.60
C ARG A 76 5.99 -3.82 22.61
N LEU A 77 5.78 -3.20 23.76
CA LEU A 77 6.79 -3.19 24.82
C LEU A 77 6.70 -4.45 25.70
N SER A 78 7.81 -4.80 26.35
CA SER A 78 7.91 -5.99 27.20
C SER A 78 6.85 -5.99 28.32
N GLY A 79 6.32 -7.18 28.61
CA GLY A 79 5.34 -7.39 29.69
C GLY A 79 3.92 -6.86 29.41
N MET A 80 3.68 -6.24 28.26
CA MET A 80 2.36 -5.68 27.96
C MET A 80 1.36 -6.75 27.53
N ARG A 81 0.16 -6.69 28.13
CA ARG A 81 -1.00 -7.50 27.74
C ARG A 81 -2.15 -6.55 27.47
N TRP A 82 -2.75 -6.69 26.30
CA TRP A 82 -3.83 -5.81 25.87
C TRP A 82 -5.07 -6.60 25.47
N THR A 83 -6.24 -6.06 25.77
CA THR A 83 -7.49 -6.47 25.14
C THR A 83 -7.77 -5.57 23.93
N LYS A 84 -8.54 -6.05 22.94
CA LYS A 84 -8.89 -5.24 21.74
C LYS A 84 -9.49 -3.88 22.12
N LYS A 85 -10.36 -3.86 23.15
CA LYS A 85 -10.98 -2.64 23.67
C LYS A 85 -9.93 -1.65 24.21
N ALA A 86 -8.99 -2.13 25.03
CA ALA A 86 -7.94 -1.29 25.58
C ALA A 86 -7.00 -0.75 24.49
N VAL A 87 -6.63 -1.58 23.51
CA VAL A 87 -5.83 -1.16 22.34
C VAL A 87 -6.52 -0.04 21.60
N GLN A 88 -7.81 -0.18 21.28
CA GLN A 88 -8.55 0.83 20.51
C GLN A 88 -8.58 2.19 21.24
N THR A 89 -8.84 2.20 22.55
CA THR A 89 -8.82 3.44 23.34
C THR A 89 -7.45 4.12 23.28
N ILE A 90 -6.38 3.35 23.43
CA ILE A 90 -5.01 3.88 23.37
C ILE A 90 -4.69 4.43 21.97
N LEU A 91 -5.06 3.69 20.91
CA LEU A 91 -4.82 4.13 19.54
C LEU A 91 -5.56 5.43 19.24
N ASN A 92 -6.82 5.57 19.68
CA ASN A 92 -7.58 6.81 19.51
C ASN A 92 -6.86 8.01 20.15
N LEU A 93 -6.42 7.87 21.41
CA LEU A 93 -5.69 8.92 22.11
C LEU A 93 -4.35 9.23 21.42
N ARG A 94 -3.63 8.21 20.94
CA ARG A 94 -2.35 8.40 20.25
C ARG A 94 -2.49 9.10 18.92
N VAL A 95 -3.53 8.79 18.15
CA VAL A 95 -3.80 9.48 16.88
C VAL A 95 -4.03 10.97 17.11
N VAL A 96 -4.85 11.33 18.10
CA VAL A 96 -5.09 12.73 18.47
C VAL A 96 -3.79 13.40 18.91
N LEU A 97 -3.04 12.78 19.82
CA LEU A 97 -1.78 13.32 20.33
C LEU A 97 -0.77 13.58 19.21
N LEU A 98 -0.51 12.59 18.35
CA LEU A 98 0.50 12.68 17.29
C LEU A 98 0.12 13.67 16.18
N SER A 99 -1.19 13.85 15.95
CA SER A 99 -1.69 14.84 15.00
C SER A 99 -1.46 16.27 15.49
N LEU A 100 -1.64 16.52 16.79
CA LEU A 100 -1.44 17.83 17.40
C LEU A 100 0.04 18.22 17.56
N THR A 101 0.95 17.24 17.67
CA THR A 101 2.39 17.48 17.83
C THR A 101 3.11 17.82 16.52
N GLY A 102 2.41 17.93 15.39
CA GLY A 102 2.99 18.33 14.10
C GLY A 102 3.89 17.27 13.44
N VAL A 103 3.88 16.03 13.93
CA VAL A 103 4.69 14.91 13.39
C VAL A 103 4.30 14.56 11.94
N TRP A 104 3.09 14.96 11.53
CA TRP A 104 2.50 14.70 10.22
C TRP A 104 2.47 15.92 9.30
N VAL A 105 3.14 17.02 9.65
CA VAL A 105 3.25 18.18 8.74
C VAL A 105 4.07 17.74 7.54
N VAL A 106 3.38 17.46 6.44
CA VAL A 106 3.98 17.15 5.15
C VAL A 106 4.60 18.43 4.63
N VAL A 107 5.93 18.45 4.52
CA VAL A 107 6.69 19.47 3.76
C VAL A 107 6.52 19.20 2.28
#